data_AF-A0A831JY50-F1
#
_entry.id   AF-A0A831JY50-F1
#
_cell.length_a   1.000
_cell.length_b   1.000
_cell.length_c   1.000
_cell.angle_alpha   90.00
_cell.angle_beta   90.00
_cell.angle_gamma   90.00
#
_symmetry.space_group_name_H-M   'P 1'
#
loop_
_entity.id
_entity.type
_entity.pdbx_description
1 polymer ?
#
loop_
_entity_poly.entity_id
_entity_poly.type
_entity_poly.pdbx_seq_one_letter_code
_entity_poly.pdbx_strand_id
1 'polypeptide(L)'
;MTTTEELIAQINRGLDDIRIHTNRLFENFDPRYLAFNLNRNLMILRGMEDELSRRVGESRMYVRSVGKKERDPHIRRIFLRNHYRMLTLERLRTAITAHKIALATIDSHYTFYKRKKEVDIKNVTNKRDLEKLKVAEKSIKLGRLEVLPHLAYSGDVLKILSQQDNKVRDTFKEIKSKLKEKGQIRKKGIRIEVEYWQEGRLKKERLDFPIEADIDSELRKRFGRKYRWRVLSYIKTKGVLITSHYTVDNIALAYASTYPKKGVEALALDFFRYYYLTSEKERESIGLYPQIKPCINCHYSIFDTPFMNEPEFRTGFGSMLIIKKCEIEGLLSGRRSEISNIPNYLLGGVILYGVSSFDERKVSNLLQIDETELKDAIEKFVLSGLHISLFEDVGKFEKFMPKSDKAKQFLELLQG
;
A
#
# COMPACT_ATOMS: atom_id res chain seq x y z
N MET A 1 25.52 -11.46 -30.42
CA MET A 1 24.74 -10.58 -29.52
C MET A 1 23.28 -10.67 -29.94
N THR A 2 22.35 -10.94 -29.03
CA THR A 2 20.91 -10.98 -29.35
C THR A 2 20.41 -9.59 -29.73
N THR A 3 19.60 -9.47 -30.78
CA THR A 3 18.99 -8.19 -31.14
C THR A 3 17.90 -7.80 -30.12
N THR A 4 17.54 -6.51 -30.03
CA THR A 4 16.43 -6.08 -29.15
C THR A 4 15.10 -6.73 -29.52
N GLU A 5 14.89 -7.06 -30.81
CA GLU A 5 13.66 -7.74 -31.25
C GLU A 5 13.66 -9.22 -30.88
N GLU A 6 14.80 -9.89 -30.95
CA GLU A 6 14.95 -11.25 -30.42
C GLU A 6 14.68 -11.31 -28.93
N LEU A 7 15.20 -10.33 -28.16
CA LEU A 7 14.91 -10.23 -26.73
C LEU A 7 13.41 -10.04 -26.48
N ILE A 8 12.73 -9.17 -27.24
CA ILE A 8 11.28 -8.99 -27.14
C ILE A 8 10.53 -10.27 -27.47
N ALA A 9 10.93 -10.97 -28.53
CA ALA A 9 10.32 -12.25 -28.89
C ALA A 9 10.51 -13.29 -27.77
N GLN A 10 11.69 -13.33 -27.15
CA GLN A 10 11.98 -14.20 -26.01
C GLN A 10 11.13 -13.84 -24.78
N ILE A 11 10.98 -12.55 -24.47
CA ILE A 11 10.14 -12.07 -23.37
C ILE A 11 8.68 -12.46 -23.60
N ASN A 12 8.15 -12.21 -24.80
CA ASN A 12 6.76 -12.53 -25.11
C ASN A 12 6.48 -14.03 -25.03
N ARG A 13 7.40 -14.88 -25.52
CA ARG A 13 7.31 -16.33 -25.35
C ARG A 13 7.33 -16.72 -23.87
N GLY A 14 8.28 -16.20 -23.09
CA GLY A 14 8.35 -16.48 -21.65
C GLY A 14 7.10 -16.07 -20.87
N LEU A 15 6.50 -14.93 -21.22
CA LEU A 15 5.24 -14.48 -20.62
C LEU A 15 4.04 -15.36 -21.03
N ASP A 16 4.00 -15.84 -22.27
CA ASP A 16 2.96 -16.76 -22.73
C ASP A 16 3.12 -18.16 -22.11
N ASP A 17 4.36 -18.64 -21.93
CA ASP A 17 4.66 -19.89 -21.22
C ASP A 17 4.20 -19.80 -19.76
N ILE A 18 4.52 -18.69 -19.08
CA ILE A 18 4.01 -18.42 -17.72
C ILE A 18 2.49 -18.51 -17.70
N ARG A 19 1.78 -17.86 -18.64
CA ARG A 19 0.31 -17.92 -18.72
C ARG A 19 -0.21 -19.35 -18.77
N ILE A 20 0.42 -20.22 -19.57
CA ILE A 20 -0.02 -21.61 -19.75
C ILE A 20 0.22 -22.43 -18.48
N HIS A 21 1.37 -22.24 -17.83
CA HIS A 21 1.76 -23.03 -16.67
C HIS A 21 1.11 -22.54 -15.36
N THR A 22 0.80 -21.26 -15.25
CA THR A 22 0.30 -20.68 -14.00
C THR A 22 -1.06 -21.23 -13.58
N ASN A 23 -1.97 -21.52 -14.51
CA ASN A 23 -3.27 -22.12 -14.16
C ASN A 23 -3.12 -23.45 -13.42
N ARG A 24 -2.15 -24.28 -13.83
CA ARG A 24 -1.84 -25.57 -13.20
C ARG A 24 -1.24 -25.43 -11.81
N LEU A 25 -0.60 -24.29 -11.51
CA LEU A 25 -0.02 -24.03 -10.18
C LEU A 25 -1.09 -23.88 -9.09
N PHE A 26 -2.32 -23.53 -9.48
CA PHE A 26 -3.42 -23.30 -8.54
C PHE A 26 -4.38 -24.48 -8.40
N GLU A 27 -4.26 -25.53 -9.23
CA GLU A 27 -5.10 -26.75 -9.15
C GLU A 27 -4.88 -27.51 -7.84
N ASN A 28 -3.63 -27.58 -7.37
CA ASN A 28 -3.26 -28.18 -6.09
C ASN A 28 -2.53 -27.15 -5.24
N PHE A 29 -3.26 -26.48 -4.34
CA PHE A 29 -2.72 -25.40 -3.53
C PHE A 29 -1.70 -25.91 -2.51
N ASP A 30 -0.40 -25.85 -2.85
CA ASP A 30 0.72 -26.00 -1.91
C ASP A 30 1.49 -24.66 -1.82
N PRO A 31 1.42 -23.95 -0.67
CA PRO A 31 2.10 -22.67 -0.46
C PRO A 31 3.60 -22.70 -0.79
N ARG A 32 4.28 -23.83 -0.53
CA ARG A 32 5.72 -23.98 -0.78
C ARG A 32 5.98 -23.97 -2.27
N TYR A 33 5.27 -24.83 -3.00
CA TYR A 33 5.44 -24.97 -4.43
C TYR A 33 5.02 -23.70 -5.18
N LEU A 34 3.93 -23.08 -4.75
CA LEU A 34 3.44 -21.83 -5.30
C LEU A 34 4.50 -20.72 -5.15
N ALA A 35 4.95 -20.46 -3.93
CA ALA A 35 5.93 -19.42 -3.65
C ALA A 35 7.28 -19.68 -4.35
N PHE A 36 7.74 -20.93 -4.40
CA PHE A 36 8.97 -21.29 -5.09
C PHE A 36 8.90 -20.97 -6.59
N ASN A 37 7.85 -21.40 -7.29
CA ASN A 37 7.71 -21.15 -8.72
C ASN A 37 7.49 -19.67 -9.03
N LEU A 38 6.68 -18.98 -8.22
CA LEU A 38 6.46 -17.54 -8.37
C LEU A 38 7.75 -16.73 -8.18
N ASN A 39 8.58 -17.09 -7.21
CA ASN A 39 9.87 -16.44 -6.99
C ASN A 39 10.86 -16.72 -8.12
N ARG A 40 10.91 -17.96 -8.62
CA ARG A 40 11.72 -18.31 -9.79
C ARG A 40 11.33 -17.49 -11.01
N ASN A 41 10.02 -17.42 -11.31
CA ASN A 41 9.51 -16.62 -12.43
C ASN A 41 9.84 -15.13 -12.23
N LEU A 42 9.65 -14.60 -11.02
CA LEU A 42 9.98 -13.22 -10.69
C LEU A 42 11.47 -12.89 -10.95
N MET A 43 12.39 -13.77 -10.59
CA MET A 43 13.83 -13.58 -10.84
C MET A 43 14.14 -13.54 -12.34
N ILE A 44 13.55 -14.45 -13.12
CA ILE A 44 13.71 -14.48 -14.58
C ILE A 44 13.17 -13.18 -15.20
N LEU A 45 11.95 -12.78 -14.83
CA LEU A 45 11.31 -11.58 -15.36
C LEU A 45 12.07 -10.30 -15.02
N ARG A 46 12.63 -10.19 -13.80
CA ARG A 46 13.48 -9.05 -13.43
C ARG A 46 14.75 -8.98 -14.27
N GLY A 47 15.41 -10.11 -14.50
CA GLY A 47 16.58 -10.16 -15.39
C GLY A 47 16.25 -9.68 -16.80
N MET A 48 15.09 -10.08 -17.33
CA MET A 48 14.58 -9.59 -18.61
C MET A 48 14.23 -8.09 -18.59
N GLU A 49 13.67 -7.58 -17.49
CA GLU A 49 13.32 -6.16 -17.34
C GLU A 49 14.57 -5.29 -17.33
N ASP A 50 15.59 -5.69 -16.57
CA ASP A 50 16.85 -4.97 -16.47
C ASP A 50 17.54 -4.89 -17.84
N GLU A 51 17.56 -5.99 -18.58
CA GLU A 51 18.16 -6.04 -19.91
C GLU A 51 17.38 -5.19 -20.93
N LEU A 52 16.04 -5.31 -20.95
CA LEU A 52 15.21 -4.54 -21.87
C LEU A 52 15.23 -3.04 -21.54
N SER A 53 15.20 -2.68 -20.26
CA SER A 53 15.25 -1.28 -19.80
C SER A 53 16.56 -0.61 -20.21
N ARG A 54 17.71 -1.32 -20.11
CA ARG A 54 19.01 -0.79 -20.58
C ARG A 54 19.02 -0.52 -22.09
N ARG A 55 18.35 -1.37 -22.88
CA ARG A 55 18.33 -1.26 -24.35
C ARG A 55 17.31 -0.24 -24.89
N VAL A 56 16.19 -0.06 -24.19
CA VAL A 56 15.10 0.86 -24.58
C VAL A 56 15.32 2.27 -24.01
N GLY A 57 16.00 2.38 -22.86
CA GLY A 57 16.15 3.62 -22.09
C GLY A 57 14.86 4.02 -21.37
N GLU A 58 14.95 4.91 -20.37
CA GLU A 58 13.77 5.47 -19.66
C GLU A 58 13.03 6.55 -20.48
N SER A 59 12.95 6.38 -21.80
CA SER A 59 12.50 7.45 -22.69
C SER A 59 10.98 7.66 -22.61
N ARG A 60 10.55 8.61 -21.76
CA ARG A 60 9.21 9.23 -21.77
C ARG A 60 9.03 10.19 -22.95
N MET A 61 9.47 9.80 -24.13
CA MET A 61 9.32 10.61 -25.32
C MET A 61 8.14 10.10 -26.14
N TYR A 62 7.17 11.01 -26.35
CA TYR A 62 6.12 11.01 -27.36
C TYR A 62 4.72 10.52 -27.00
N VAL A 63 3.89 11.48 -26.56
CA VAL A 63 2.52 11.65 -27.09
C VAL A 63 2.21 13.11 -27.49
N ARG A 64 3.05 14.10 -27.16
CA ARG A 64 2.63 15.52 -27.22
C ARG A 64 2.83 16.31 -28.51
N SER A 65 3.29 15.72 -29.62
CA SER A 65 3.12 16.39 -30.91
C SER A 65 3.12 15.39 -32.07
N VAL A 66 1.95 14.86 -32.37
CA VAL A 66 1.68 14.28 -33.69
C VAL A 66 1.51 15.43 -34.66
N GLY A 67 2.64 16.00 -35.10
CA GLY A 67 2.68 17.07 -36.10
C GLY A 67 2.83 16.48 -37.50
N LYS A 68 2.54 17.30 -38.53
CA LYS A 68 2.53 17.03 -39.99
C LYS A 68 3.76 16.30 -40.61
N LYS A 69 4.77 15.90 -39.82
CA LYS A 69 5.95 15.12 -40.23
C LYS A 69 5.67 13.61 -40.45
N GLU A 70 4.43 13.15 -40.32
CA GLU A 70 4.01 11.73 -40.43
C GLU A 70 3.90 11.14 -41.85
N ARG A 71 4.38 11.82 -42.91
CA ARG A 71 4.33 11.23 -44.26
C ARG A 71 5.47 10.26 -44.59
N ASP A 72 6.55 10.22 -43.80
CA ASP A 72 7.69 9.33 -44.06
C ASP A 72 7.48 7.92 -43.47
N PRO A 73 7.39 6.86 -44.31
CA PRO A 73 7.23 5.48 -43.85
C PRO A 73 8.35 4.97 -42.93
N HIS A 74 9.58 5.45 -43.11
CA HIS A 74 10.74 5.02 -42.31
C HIS A 74 10.66 5.58 -40.89
N ILE A 75 10.30 6.86 -40.75
CA ILE A 75 10.10 7.50 -39.45
C ILE A 75 8.96 6.82 -38.70
N ARG A 76 7.83 6.54 -39.39
CA ARG A 76 6.70 5.81 -38.82
C ARG A 76 7.10 4.42 -38.31
N ARG A 77 7.91 3.68 -39.08
CA ARG A 77 8.41 2.35 -38.68
C ARG A 77 9.26 2.41 -37.41
N ILE A 78 10.10 3.43 -37.24
CA ILE A 78 10.91 3.63 -36.03
C ILE A 78 10.01 3.90 -34.81
N PHE A 79 9.00 4.78 -34.95
CA PHE A 79 8.06 5.07 -33.87
C PHE A 79 7.26 3.84 -33.45
N LEU A 80 6.74 3.06 -34.40
CA LEU A 80 6.03 1.82 -34.12
C LEU A 80 6.92 0.83 -33.35
N ARG A 81 8.16 0.65 -33.79
CA ARG A 81 9.13 -0.24 -33.13
C ARG A 81 9.40 0.18 -31.67
N ASN A 82 9.60 1.48 -31.43
CA ASN A 82 9.78 2.02 -30.07
C ASN A 82 8.51 1.88 -29.22
N HIS A 83 7.34 2.05 -29.82
CA HIS A 83 6.06 1.82 -29.15
C HIS A 83 5.91 0.35 -28.71
N TYR A 84 6.20 -0.62 -29.59
CA TYR A 84 6.14 -2.05 -29.25
C TYR A 84 7.14 -2.45 -28.16
N ARG A 85 8.35 -1.87 -28.19
CA ARG A 85 9.36 -2.03 -27.12
C ARG A 85 8.81 -1.58 -25.77
N MET A 86 8.22 -0.38 -25.73
CA MET A 86 7.59 0.16 -24.52
C MET A 86 6.42 -0.69 -24.05
N LEU A 87 5.53 -1.12 -24.95
CA LEU A 87 4.42 -2.00 -24.60
C LEU A 87 4.89 -3.32 -24.00
N THR A 88 5.98 -3.90 -24.53
CA THR A 88 6.58 -5.12 -23.98
C THR A 88 7.12 -4.87 -22.57
N LEU A 89 7.78 -3.72 -22.34
CA LEU A 89 8.25 -3.32 -21.02
C LEU A 89 7.10 -3.10 -20.02
N GLU A 90 6.02 -2.45 -20.44
CA GLU A 90 4.81 -2.25 -19.62
C GLU A 90 4.15 -3.59 -19.26
N ARG A 91 4.04 -4.52 -20.22
CA ARG A 91 3.54 -5.89 -20.00
C ARG A 91 4.41 -6.62 -18.97
N LEU A 92 5.74 -6.53 -19.13
CA LEU A 92 6.70 -7.15 -18.23
C LEU A 92 6.62 -6.60 -16.80
N ARG A 93 6.53 -5.27 -16.63
CA ARG A 93 6.33 -4.63 -15.32
C ARG A 93 5.02 -5.04 -14.65
N THR A 94 3.96 -5.18 -15.46
CA THR A 94 2.66 -5.68 -14.99
C THR A 94 2.78 -7.10 -14.44
N ALA A 95 3.46 -7.99 -15.19
CA ALA A 95 3.73 -9.37 -14.78
C ALA A 95 4.59 -9.43 -13.50
N ILE A 96 5.66 -8.63 -13.42
CA ILE A 96 6.53 -8.56 -12.23
C ILE A 96 5.73 -8.12 -11.00
N THR A 97 4.88 -7.11 -11.13
CA THR A 97 4.01 -6.65 -10.03
C THR A 97 3.03 -7.75 -9.61
N ALA A 98 2.43 -8.50 -10.55
CA ALA A 98 1.56 -9.64 -10.23
C ALA A 98 2.28 -10.68 -9.34
N HIS A 99 3.50 -11.07 -9.70
CA HIS A 99 4.31 -12.02 -8.93
C HIS A 99 4.70 -11.46 -7.55
N LYS A 100 5.04 -10.15 -7.47
CA LYS A 100 5.35 -9.49 -6.18
C LYS A 100 4.14 -9.53 -5.23
N ILE A 101 2.95 -9.16 -5.72
CA ILE A 101 1.70 -9.20 -4.94
C ILE A 101 1.42 -10.63 -4.49
N ALA A 102 1.54 -11.61 -5.38
CA ALA A 102 1.28 -13.00 -5.07
C ALA A 102 2.20 -13.53 -3.95
N LEU A 103 3.51 -13.29 -4.06
CA LEU A 103 4.48 -13.69 -3.04
C LEU A 103 4.22 -13.01 -1.70
N ALA A 104 3.94 -11.71 -1.70
CA ALA A 104 3.60 -10.98 -0.47
C ALA A 104 2.30 -11.49 0.18
N THR A 105 1.32 -11.88 -0.63
CA THR A 105 0.07 -12.47 -0.12
C THR A 105 0.33 -13.81 0.55
N ILE A 106 1.13 -14.69 -0.06
CA ILE A 106 1.51 -15.98 0.55
C ILE A 106 2.28 -15.74 1.85
N ASP A 107 3.26 -14.84 1.84
CA ASP A 107 4.07 -14.50 3.00
C ASP A 107 3.22 -13.90 4.14
N SER A 108 2.15 -13.17 3.81
CA SER A 108 1.23 -12.65 4.84
C SER A 108 0.31 -13.72 5.45
N HIS A 109 0.20 -14.91 4.85
CA HIS A 109 -0.66 -15.99 5.34
C HIS A 109 0.13 -17.14 5.98
N TYR A 110 1.37 -17.35 5.55
CA TYR A 110 2.16 -18.52 5.92
C TYR A 110 3.55 -18.14 6.40
N THR A 111 4.08 -18.87 7.38
CA THR A 111 5.50 -18.88 7.74
C THR A 111 6.12 -20.20 7.32
N PHE A 112 7.35 -20.13 6.79
CA PHE A 112 8.11 -21.30 6.36
C PHE A 112 9.23 -21.59 7.35
N TYR A 113 9.32 -22.85 7.78
CA TYR A 113 10.34 -23.29 8.72
C TYR A 113 11.23 -24.37 8.13
N LYS A 114 12.54 -24.21 8.30
CA LYS A 114 13.51 -25.29 8.13
C LYS A 114 13.92 -25.76 9.53
N ARG A 115 13.47 -26.96 9.91
CA ARG A 115 13.60 -27.50 11.27
C ARG A 115 12.88 -26.63 12.31
N LYS A 116 13.61 -25.71 12.98
CA LYS A 116 13.10 -24.79 14.01
C LYS A 116 13.37 -23.31 13.68
N LYS A 117 14.02 -23.00 12.56
CA LYS A 117 14.32 -21.62 12.15
C LYS A 117 13.36 -21.20 11.05
N GLU A 118 12.84 -19.98 11.17
CA GLU A 118 12.09 -19.33 10.10
C GLU A 118 13.02 -19.06 8.92
N VAL A 119 12.52 -19.28 7.70
CA VAL A 119 13.27 -19.12 6.47
C VAL A 119 12.41 -18.36 5.46
N ASP A 120 12.97 -17.33 4.84
CA ASP A 120 12.33 -16.70 3.68
C ASP A 120 12.36 -17.68 2.50
N ILE A 121 11.18 -18.02 1.98
CA ILE A 121 11.00 -18.91 0.83
C ILE A 121 11.75 -18.42 -0.41
N LYS A 122 12.03 -17.10 -0.50
CA LYS A 122 12.82 -16.51 -1.59
C LYS A 122 14.26 -17.03 -1.63
N ASN A 123 14.79 -17.50 -0.50
CA ASN A 123 16.15 -18.01 -0.38
C ASN A 123 16.26 -19.50 -0.74
N VAL A 124 15.14 -20.17 -1.04
CA VAL A 124 15.10 -21.59 -1.36
C VAL A 124 15.27 -21.76 -2.87
N THR A 125 16.42 -22.28 -3.30
CA THR A 125 16.76 -22.44 -4.72
C THR A 125 16.55 -23.87 -5.24
N ASN A 126 16.51 -24.88 -4.36
CA ASN A 126 16.48 -26.28 -4.74
C ASN A 126 15.16 -26.98 -4.35
N LYS A 127 14.63 -27.82 -5.26
CA LYS A 127 13.42 -28.62 -5.00
C LYS A 127 13.54 -29.57 -3.80
N ARG A 128 14.73 -30.14 -3.57
CA ARG A 128 14.99 -31.04 -2.42
C ARG A 128 14.92 -30.33 -1.07
N ASP A 129 15.24 -29.04 -1.04
CA ASP A 129 15.11 -28.23 0.18
C ASP A 129 13.65 -27.85 0.44
N LEU A 130 12.86 -27.70 -0.63
CA LEU A 130 11.44 -27.37 -0.57
C LEU A 130 10.61 -28.42 0.18
N GLU A 131 10.83 -29.70 -0.12
CA GLU A 131 10.10 -30.83 0.49
C GLU A 131 10.35 -30.94 2.01
N LYS A 132 11.48 -30.43 2.48
CA LYS A 132 11.88 -30.45 3.89
C LYS A 132 11.32 -29.28 4.69
N LEU A 133 10.65 -28.32 4.05
CA LEU A 133 10.06 -27.16 4.72
C LEU A 133 8.72 -27.53 5.36
N LYS A 134 8.59 -27.11 6.61
CA LYS A 134 7.29 -27.08 7.30
C LYS A 134 6.63 -25.74 7.05
N VAL A 135 5.31 -25.75 6.92
CA VAL A 135 4.48 -24.56 6.73
C VAL A 135 3.60 -24.43 7.97
N ALA A 136 3.51 -23.22 8.52
CA ALA A 136 2.52 -22.88 9.53
C ALA A 136 1.70 -21.68 9.04
N GLU A 137 0.43 -21.63 9.41
CA GLU A 137 -0.40 -20.46 9.15
C GLU A 137 -0.12 -19.37 10.18
N LYS A 138 -0.09 -18.13 9.72
CA LYS A 138 -0.03 -16.95 10.60
C LYS A 138 -1.39 -16.76 11.28
N SER A 139 -1.35 -16.31 12.54
CA SER A 139 -2.56 -15.95 13.30
C SER A 139 -3.31 -14.80 12.63
N ILE A 140 -2.58 -13.80 12.15
CA ILE A 140 -3.10 -12.67 11.40
C ILE A 140 -2.78 -12.84 9.92
N LYS A 141 -3.82 -12.80 9.09
CA LYS A 141 -3.76 -12.97 7.64
C LYS A 141 -4.14 -11.65 6.97
N LEU A 142 -3.36 -11.21 5.98
CA LEU A 142 -3.61 -9.95 5.26
C LEU A 142 -3.93 -10.21 3.79
N GLY A 143 -4.97 -9.56 3.27
CA GLY A 143 -5.45 -9.81 1.92
C GLY A 143 -6.09 -11.19 1.78
N ARG A 144 -6.24 -11.66 0.54
CA ARG A 144 -7.04 -12.85 0.19
C ARG A 144 -6.26 -13.81 -0.69
N LEU A 145 -6.24 -15.09 -0.35
CA LEU A 145 -5.61 -16.11 -1.19
C LEU A 145 -6.44 -16.40 -2.45
N GLU A 146 -7.75 -16.19 -2.41
CA GLU A 146 -8.65 -16.48 -3.54
C GLU A 146 -8.45 -15.52 -4.73
N VAL A 147 -7.74 -14.40 -4.52
CA VAL A 147 -7.40 -13.47 -5.59
C VAL A 147 -6.17 -13.91 -6.39
N LEU A 148 -5.35 -14.82 -5.84
CA LEU A 148 -4.08 -15.23 -6.45
C LEU A 148 -4.25 -15.77 -7.88
N PRO A 149 -5.18 -16.71 -8.16
CA PRO A 149 -5.32 -17.27 -9.52
C PRO A 149 -5.66 -16.23 -10.59
N HIS A 150 -6.20 -15.08 -10.18
CA HIS A 150 -6.74 -14.04 -11.07
C HIS A 150 -5.79 -12.86 -11.31
N LEU A 151 -4.56 -12.92 -10.79
CA LEU A 151 -3.53 -11.91 -11.06
C LEU A 151 -2.99 -12.01 -12.50
N ALA A 152 -2.54 -10.89 -13.07
CA ALA A 152 -2.04 -10.85 -14.44
C ALA A 152 -0.57 -11.30 -14.53
N TYR A 153 -0.31 -12.59 -14.26
CA TYR A 153 1.04 -13.16 -14.26
C TYR A 153 1.80 -13.05 -15.58
N SER A 154 1.08 -12.97 -16.71
CA SER A 154 1.65 -12.72 -18.05
C SER A 154 1.64 -11.23 -18.46
N GLY A 155 1.09 -10.35 -17.63
CA GLY A 155 0.97 -8.92 -17.88
C GLY A 155 -0.20 -8.50 -18.78
N ASP A 156 -0.95 -9.44 -19.35
CA ASP A 156 -2.03 -9.14 -20.33
C ASP A 156 -3.39 -8.84 -19.68
N VAL A 157 -3.46 -7.79 -18.86
CA VAL A 157 -4.70 -7.43 -18.13
C VAL A 157 -5.91 -7.29 -19.05
N LEU A 158 -5.78 -6.55 -20.15
CA LEU A 158 -6.90 -6.31 -21.07
C LEU A 158 -7.33 -7.56 -21.84
N LYS A 159 -6.38 -8.45 -22.15
CA LYS A 159 -6.69 -9.73 -22.82
C LYS A 159 -7.48 -10.63 -21.88
N ILE A 160 -7.03 -10.76 -20.62
CA ILE A 160 -7.74 -11.53 -19.61
C ILE A 160 -9.15 -10.94 -19.43
N LEU A 161 -9.25 -9.62 -19.28
CA LEU A 161 -10.54 -8.93 -19.11
C LEU A 161 -11.49 -9.10 -20.31
N SER A 162 -10.97 -9.15 -21.54
CA SER A 162 -11.76 -9.38 -22.76
C SER A 162 -12.38 -10.77 -22.86
N GLN A 163 -11.90 -11.71 -22.05
CA GLN A 163 -12.43 -13.07 -21.95
C GLN A 163 -13.43 -13.22 -20.79
N GLN A 164 -13.58 -12.19 -19.95
CA GLN A 164 -14.46 -12.19 -18.79
C GLN A 164 -15.84 -11.61 -19.10
N ASP A 165 -16.81 -11.95 -18.26
CA ASP A 165 -18.18 -11.45 -18.30
C ASP A 165 -18.29 -9.94 -18.08
N ASN A 166 -19.40 -9.35 -18.55
CA ASN A 166 -19.68 -7.91 -18.38
C ASN A 166 -19.62 -7.47 -16.91
N LYS A 167 -20.12 -8.30 -15.98
CA LYS A 167 -20.09 -8.01 -14.53
C LYS A 167 -18.66 -7.77 -14.02
N VAL A 168 -17.73 -8.66 -14.39
CA VAL A 168 -16.31 -8.53 -14.05
C VAL A 168 -15.72 -7.24 -14.64
N ARG A 169 -16.06 -6.93 -15.89
CA ARG A 169 -15.57 -5.70 -16.56
C ARG A 169 -16.06 -4.43 -15.88
N ASP A 170 -17.32 -4.42 -15.43
CA ASP A 170 -17.91 -3.27 -14.77
C ASP A 170 -17.32 -3.07 -13.37
N THR A 171 -17.19 -4.15 -12.58
CA THR A 171 -16.48 -4.10 -11.28
C THR A 171 -15.02 -3.70 -11.44
N PHE A 172 -14.32 -4.20 -12.47
CA PHE A 172 -12.94 -3.79 -12.77
C PHE A 172 -12.83 -2.28 -13.00
N LYS A 173 -13.72 -1.71 -13.82
CA LYS A 173 -13.77 -0.26 -14.08
C LYS A 173 -14.07 0.52 -12.80
N GLU A 174 -15.00 0.03 -11.98
CA GLU A 174 -15.38 0.68 -10.73
C GLU A 174 -14.22 0.72 -9.73
N ILE A 175 -13.56 -0.43 -9.48
CA ILE A 175 -12.36 -0.50 -8.62
C ILE A 175 -11.29 0.46 -9.14
N LYS A 176 -10.98 0.39 -10.45
CA LYS A 176 -9.95 1.23 -11.07
C LYS A 176 -10.29 2.72 -10.96
N SER A 177 -11.57 3.09 -11.08
CA SER A 177 -12.04 4.47 -10.90
C SER A 177 -11.78 4.96 -9.48
N LYS A 178 -12.18 4.17 -8.47
CA LYS A 178 -11.98 4.50 -7.04
C LYS A 178 -10.50 4.57 -6.65
N LEU A 179 -9.65 3.68 -7.17
CA LEU A 179 -8.20 3.70 -6.90
C LEU A 179 -7.46 4.85 -7.59
N LYS A 180 -7.98 5.33 -8.73
CA LYS A 180 -7.44 6.48 -9.47
C LYS A 180 -8.02 7.82 -9.02
N GLU A 181 -9.05 7.79 -8.20
CA GLU A 181 -9.63 8.98 -7.61
C GLU A 181 -8.52 9.82 -6.98
N LYS A 182 -8.47 11.10 -7.35
CA LYS A 182 -7.62 12.06 -6.65
C LYS A 182 -8.39 12.46 -5.41
N GLY A 183 -8.04 11.88 -4.27
CA GLY A 183 -8.62 12.25 -2.98
C GLY A 183 -8.62 13.77 -2.80
N GLN A 184 -9.68 14.29 -2.19
CA GLN A 184 -9.87 15.74 -2.06
C GLN A 184 -8.65 16.39 -1.42
N ILE A 185 -7.98 17.24 -2.19
CA ILE A 185 -6.64 17.73 -1.88
C ILE A 185 -6.71 18.71 -0.71
N ARG A 186 -6.21 18.29 0.47
CA ARG A 186 -5.87 19.24 1.55
C ARG A 186 -4.55 19.94 1.23
N LYS A 187 -4.48 21.24 1.54
CA LYS A 187 -3.24 22.01 1.47
C LYS A 187 -2.35 21.56 2.65
N LYS A 188 -1.29 20.80 2.37
CA LYS A 188 -0.35 20.27 3.39
C LYS A 188 0.63 21.34 3.88
N GLY A 189 0.96 22.28 3.00
CA GLY A 189 1.96 23.28 3.28
C GLY A 189 2.03 24.36 2.22
N ILE A 190 2.98 25.27 2.41
CA ILE A 190 3.23 26.40 1.53
C ILE A 190 4.68 26.31 1.09
N ARG A 191 4.90 26.29 -0.22
CA ARG A 191 6.22 26.47 -0.81
C ARG A 191 6.41 27.95 -1.04
N ILE A 192 7.45 28.50 -0.43
CA ILE A 192 7.81 29.90 -0.57
C ILE A 192 9.19 30.03 -1.18
N GLU A 193 9.43 31.15 -1.83
CA GLU A 193 10.75 31.57 -2.29
C GLU A 193 11.20 32.74 -1.44
N VAL A 194 12.40 32.65 -0.89
CA VAL A 194 13.00 33.66 -0.03
C VAL A 194 14.18 34.26 -0.77
N GLU A 195 14.14 35.57 -0.93
CA GLU A 195 15.22 36.42 -1.40
C GLU A 195 15.92 37.03 -0.19
N TYR A 196 17.22 36.77 -0.04
CA TYR A 196 18.02 37.29 1.06
C TYR A 196 19.41 37.73 0.60
N TRP A 197 20.01 38.66 1.35
CA TRP A 197 21.35 39.18 1.07
C TRP A 197 22.39 38.37 1.84
N GLN A 198 23.36 37.83 1.12
CA GLN A 198 24.50 37.13 1.71
C GLN A 198 25.76 37.50 0.91
N GLU A 199 26.79 37.98 1.60
CA GLU A 199 28.11 38.28 1.00
C GLU A 199 28.02 39.24 -0.22
N GLY A 200 27.18 40.28 -0.11
CA GLY A 200 27.04 41.27 -1.18
C GLY A 200 26.33 40.77 -2.45
N ARG A 201 25.70 39.59 -2.42
CA ARG A 201 24.86 39.07 -3.51
C ARG A 201 23.47 38.71 -3.01
N LEU A 202 22.47 38.98 -3.86
CA LEU A 202 21.10 38.53 -3.64
C LEU A 202 21.00 37.03 -4.00
N LYS A 203 20.61 36.19 -3.04
CA LYS A 203 20.36 34.77 -3.24
C LYS A 203 18.86 34.47 -3.14
N LYS A 204 18.42 33.44 -3.86
CA LYS A 204 17.06 32.91 -3.83
C LYS A 204 17.06 31.48 -3.36
N GLU A 205 16.24 31.16 -2.36
CA GLU A 205 16.09 29.81 -1.84
C GLU A 205 14.61 29.43 -1.78
N ARG A 206 14.30 28.16 -2.04
CA ARG A 206 12.94 27.63 -1.98
C ARG A 206 12.79 26.79 -0.73
N LEU A 207 11.81 27.15 0.09
CA LEU A 207 11.54 26.50 1.36
C LEU A 207 10.09 26.00 1.40
N ASP A 208 9.90 24.85 2.03
CA ASP A 208 8.61 24.20 2.20
C ASP A 208 8.24 24.24 3.69
N PHE A 209 7.12 24.88 4.02
CA PHE A 209 6.61 24.99 5.39
C PHE A 209 5.26 24.25 5.54
N PRO A 210 4.96 23.67 6.71
CA PRO A 210 3.60 23.24 7.07
C PRO A 210 2.61 24.40 6.99
N ILE A 211 1.33 24.11 6.78
CA ILE A 211 0.33 25.18 6.60
C ILE A 211 0.06 25.99 7.87
N GLU A 212 0.33 25.41 9.03
CA GLU A 212 0.15 26.02 10.36
C GLU A 212 1.44 26.68 10.89
N ALA A 213 2.56 26.59 10.15
CA ALA A 213 3.82 27.15 10.60
C ALA A 213 3.82 28.68 10.57
N ASP A 214 4.38 29.28 11.61
CA ASP A 214 4.69 30.72 11.63
C ASP A 214 5.92 30.98 10.77
N ILE A 215 5.67 31.22 9.47
CA ILE A 215 6.67 31.42 8.43
C ILE A 215 7.64 32.56 8.79
N ASP A 216 7.14 33.67 9.32
CA ASP A 216 7.99 34.82 9.63
C ASP A 216 8.95 34.54 10.78
N SER A 217 8.51 33.78 11.78
CA SER A 217 9.38 33.33 12.89
C SER A 217 10.49 32.39 12.40
N GLU A 218 10.18 31.44 11.51
CA GLU A 218 11.16 30.49 10.97
C GLU A 218 12.14 31.17 10.00
N LEU A 219 11.67 32.10 9.17
CA LEU A 219 12.53 32.87 8.27
C LEU A 219 13.44 33.83 9.01
N ARG A 220 12.95 34.46 10.09
CA ARG A 220 13.76 35.35 10.92
C ARG A 220 14.89 34.59 11.62
N LYS A 221 14.64 33.37 12.08
CA LYS A 221 15.68 32.49 12.66
C LYS A 221 16.76 32.12 11.62
N ARG A 222 16.38 31.86 10.37
CA ARG A 222 17.31 31.40 9.31
C ARG A 222 18.07 32.53 8.60
N PHE A 223 17.40 33.63 8.27
CA PHE A 223 17.95 34.68 7.40
C PHE A 223 18.07 36.06 8.07
N GLY A 224 17.78 36.16 9.38
CA GLY A 224 17.90 37.40 10.13
C GLY A 224 16.77 38.39 9.82
N ARG A 225 17.08 39.70 9.72
CA ARG A 225 16.06 40.77 9.57
C ARG A 225 15.84 41.25 8.13
N LYS A 226 16.71 40.90 7.19
CA LYS A 226 16.69 41.41 5.80
C LYS A 226 16.42 40.28 4.81
N TYR A 227 15.15 39.93 4.66
CA TYR A 227 14.67 38.98 3.66
C TYR A 227 13.36 39.47 3.04
N ARG A 228 13.08 39.02 1.83
CA ARG A 228 11.77 39.17 1.17
C ARG A 228 11.32 37.79 0.76
N TRP A 229 10.07 37.43 0.99
CA TRP A 229 9.55 36.14 0.56
C TRP A 229 8.24 36.26 -0.19
N ARG A 230 7.97 35.25 -1.02
CA ARG A 230 6.71 35.12 -1.75
C ARG A 230 6.24 33.67 -1.75
N VAL A 231 4.93 33.49 -1.66
CA VAL A 231 4.31 32.17 -1.88
C VAL A 231 4.44 31.81 -3.35
N LEU A 232 5.10 30.69 -3.64
CA LEU A 232 5.17 30.13 -4.99
C LEU A 232 3.95 29.25 -5.26
N SER A 233 3.68 28.31 -4.35
CA SER A 233 2.62 27.32 -4.53
C SER A 233 2.23 26.68 -3.22
N TYR A 234 0.96 26.31 -3.06
CA TYR A 234 0.56 25.41 -1.99
C TYR A 234 1.05 23.98 -2.28
N ILE A 235 1.71 23.38 -1.30
CA ILE A 235 2.05 21.96 -1.32
C ILE A 235 0.74 21.21 -1.08
N LYS A 236 0.20 20.69 -2.17
CA LYS A 236 -1.02 19.91 -2.21
C LYS A 236 -0.70 18.45 -1.88
N THR A 237 -1.51 17.81 -1.06
CA THR A 237 -1.46 16.35 -0.90
C THR A 237 -1.71 15.70 -2.27
N LYS A 238 -0.80 14.83 -2.74
CA LYS A 238 -1.08 14.04 -3.95
C LYS A 238 -2.23 13.10 -3.62
N GLY A 239 -3.43 13.33 -4.13
CA GLY A 239 -4.60 12.51 -3.79
C GLY A 239 -4.60 11.08 -4.35
N VAL A 240 -3.47 10.49 -4.75
CA VAL A 240 -3.46 9.13 -5.34
C VAL A 240 -3.10 8.12 -4.25
N LEU A 241 -3.93 7.08 -4.06
CA LEU A 241 -3.72 6.05 -3.02
C LEU A 241 -2.57 5.11 -3.38
N ILE A 242 -2.53 4.67 -4.64
CA ILE A 242 -1.51 3.76 -5.19
C ILE A 242 -0.91 4.42 -6.43
N THR A 243 0.40 4.67 -6.42
CA THR A 243 1.05 5.41 -7.52
C THR A 243 1.31 4.57 -8.76
N SER A 244 1.39 3.25 -8.62
CA SER A 244 1.65 2.29 -9.70
C SER A 244 0.36 1.89 -10.41
N HIS A 245 0.22 2.20 -11.71
CA HIS A 245 -0.91 1.70 -12.49
C HIS A 245 -0.86 0.17 -12.67
N TYR A 246 0.33 -0.44 -12.68
CA TYR A 246 0.49 -1.90 -12.71
C TYR A 246 -0.13 -2.57 -11.48
N THR A 247 0.01 -1.93 -10.32
CA THR A 247 -0.57 -2.42 -9.06
C THR A 247 -2.08 -2.28 -9.10
N VAL A 248 -2.57 -1.10 -9.50
CA VAL A 248 -4.01 -0.84 -9.65
C VAL A 248 -4.66 -1.83 -10.62
N ASP A 249 -4.06 -2.07 -11.78
CA ASP A 249 -4.61 -2.96 -12.81
C ASP A 249 -4.62 -4.42 -12.36
N ASN A 250 -3.56 -4.89 -11.67
CA ASN A 250 -3.53 -6.25 -11.11
C ASN A 250 -4.56 -6.45 -10.00
N ILE A 251 -4.64 -5.53 -9.04
CA ILE A 251 -5.59 -5.61 -7.93
C ILE A 251 -7.03 -5.54 -8.46
N ALA A 252 -7.31 -4.58 -9.35
CA ALA A 252 -8.64 -4.44 -9.94
C ALA A 252 -9.04 -5.72 -10.70
N LEU A 253 -8.14 -6.30 -11.49
CA LEU A 253 -8.42 -7.54 -12.22
C LEU A 253 -8.70 -8.70 -11.27
N ALA A 254 -7.84 -8.89 -10.27
CA ALA A 254 -7.92 -10.01 -9.37
C ALA A 254 -9.21 -9.97 -8.53
N TYR A 255 -9.52 -8.84 -7.89
CA TYR A 255 -10.74 -8.71 -7.08
C TYR A 255 -12.02 -8.71 -7.90
N ALA A 256 -12.03 -8.11 -9.10
CA ALA A 256 -13.20 -8.13 -9.97
C ALA A 256 -13.49 -9.56 -10.49
N SER A 257 -12.44 -10.34 -10.78
CA SER A 257 -12.60 -11.71 -11.27
C SER A 257 -13.03 -12.64 -10.15
N THR A 258 -12.44 -12.54 -8.95
CA THR A 258 -12.84 -13.34 -7.78
C THR A 258 -14.25 -12.96 -7.28
N TYR A 259 -14.59 -11.67 -7.32
CA TYR A 259 -15.86 -11.15 -6.79
C TYR A 259 -16.56 -10.21 -7.80
N PRO A 260 -17.25 -10.74 -8.84
CA PRO A 260 -17.84 -9.95 -9.94
C PRO A 260 -18.95 -8.94 -9.57
N LYS A 261 -19.33 -8.85 -8.30
CA LYS A 261 -20.34 -7.90 -7.79
C LYS A 261 -19.87 -7.18 -6.53
N LYS A 262 -19.12 -7.88 -5.67
CA LYS A 262 -18.67 -7.39 -4.37
C LYS A 262 -17.16 -7.07 -4.33
N GLY A 263 -16.50 -7.03 -5.49
CA GLY A 263 -15.05 -6.82 -5.56
C GLY A 263 -14.59 -5.50 -4.94
N VAL A 264 -15.40 -4.44 -5.04
CA VAL A 264 -15.12 -3.16 -4.39
C VAL A 264 -15.19 -3.27 -2.87
N GLU A 265 -16.26 -3.88 -2.34
CA GLU A 265 -16.45 -4.09 -0.89
C GLU A 265 -15.33 -4.95 -0.29
N ALA A 266 -15.01 -6.07 -0.97
CA ALA A 266 -13.96 -6.98 -0.54
C ALA A 266 -12.59 -6.29 -0.51
N LEU A 267 -12.24 -5.56 -1.58
CA LEU A 267 -10.98 -4.82 -1.65
C LEU A 267 -10.91 -3.70 -0.61
N ALA A 268 -11.99 -2.96 -0.45
CA ALA A 268 -12.05 -1.86 0.52
C ALA A 268 -11.84 -2.35 1.95
N LEU A 269 -12.47 -3.48 2.31
CA LEU A 269 -12.31 -4.09 3.62
C LEU A 269 -10.87 -4.59 3.83
N ASP A 270 -10.27 -5.22 2.82
CA ASP A 270 -8.90 -5.72 2.92
C ASP A 270 -7.87 -4.58 3.00
N PHE A 271 -8.12 -3.47 2.30
CA PHE A 271 -7.32 -2.25 2.46
C PHE A 271 -7.48 -1.67 3.86
N PHE A 272 -8.70 -1.54 4.36
CA PHE A 272 -8.96 -1.03 5.70
C PHE A 272 -8.24 -1.87 6.76
N ARG A 273 -8.37 -3.20 6.68
CA ARG A 273 -7.64 -4.15 7.54
C ARG A 273 -6.14 -4.02 7.40
N TYR A 274 -5.62 -3.91 6.18
CA TYR A 274 -4.19 -3.70 5.94
C TYR A 274 -3.68 -2.44 6.63
N TYR A 275 -4.42 -1.33 6.58
CA TYR A 275 -4.04 -0.12 7.31
C TYR A 275 -4.11 -0.31 8.82
N TYR A 276 -5.09 -1.04 9.35
CA TYR A 276 -5.26 -1.20 10.80
C TYR A 276 -4.34 -2.24 11.43
N LEU A 277 -4.14 -3.38 10.77
CA LEU A 277 -3.40 -4.52 11.31
C LEU A 277 -1.88 -4.39 11.19
N THR A 278 -1.40 -3.37 10.46
CA THR A 278 0.03 -3.11 10.32
C THR A 278 0.38 -1.71 10.81
N SER A 279 1.66 -1.49 11.05
CA SER A 279 2.26 -0.17 11.27
C SER A 279 2.66 0.52 9.96
N GLU A 280 2.93 1.81 10.01
CA GLU A 280 3.43 2.57 8.85
C GLU A 280 4.70 1.95 8.25
N LYS A 281 5.68 1.59 9.09
CA LYS A 281 6.94 0.95 8.67
C LYS A 281 6.73 -0.42 8.04
N GLU A 282 5.80 -1.21 8.56
CA GLU A 282 5.46 -2.51 7.98
C GLU A 282 4.83 -2.36 6.59
N ARG A 283 4.04 -1.31 6.35
CA ARG A 283 3.43 -1.09 5.02
C ARG A 283 4.47 -0.77 3.95
N GLU A 284 5.59 -0.18 4.33
CA GLU A 284 6.71 0.07 3.41
C GLU A 284 7.41 -1.23 2.96
N SER A 285 7.38 -2.28 3.79
CA SER A 285 8.14 -3.52 3.57
C SER A 285 7.31 -4.73 3.11
N ILE A 286 6.07 -4.91 3.60
CA ILE A 286 5.23 -6.10 3.35
C ILE A 286 4.96 -6.30 1.85
N GLY A 287 4.86 -5.22 1.06
CA GLY A 287 4.74 -5.32 -0.40
C GLY A 287 3.45 -5.95 -0.93
N LEU A 288 2.43 -6.16 -0.09
CA LEU A 288 1.12 -6.72 -0.47
C LEU A 288 0.42 -5.85 -1.52
N TYR A 289 0.51 -4.52 -1.34
CA TYR A 289 -0.01 -3.53 -2.27
C TYR A 289 1.15 -2.59 -2.69
N PRO A 290 1.98 -2.96 -3.68
CA PRO A 290 3.17 -2.20 -4.02
C PRO A 290 2.86 -0.74 -4.38
N GLN A 291 3.59 0.18 -3.73
CA GLN A 291 3.41 1.63 -3.85
C GLN A 291 2.05 2.17 -3.39
N ILE A 292 1.34 1.43 -2.53
CA ILE A 292 0.31 2.02 -1.69
C ILE A 292 0.96 3.01 -0.72
N LYS A 293 0.25 4.09 -0.40
CA LYS A 293 0.72 5.03 0.62
C LYS A 293 0.77 4.38 2.01
N PRO A 294 1.89 4.50 2.75
CA PRO A 294 1.96 4.03 4.13
C PRO A 294 0.96 4.72 5.06
N CYS A 295 0.69 6.00 4.83
CA CYS A 295 -0.35 6.73 5.55
C CYS A 295 -1.15 7.63 4.59
N ILE A 296 -2.43 7.79 4.89
CA ILE A 296 -3.33 8.66 4.13
C ILE A 296 -3.62 9.94 4.92
N ASN A 297 -3.92 11.02 4.19
CA ASN A 297 -4.18 12.35 4.75
C ASN A 297 -5.28 13.10 3.98
N CYS A 298 -6.05 12.38 3.19
CA CYS A 298 -7.20 12.87 2.46
C CYS A 298 -8.22 11.74 2.29
N HIS A 299 -9.43 12.13 1.91
CA HIS A 299 -10.53 11.22 1.65
C HIS A 299 -10.29 10.39 0.38
N TYR A 300 -10.56 9.09 0.46
CA TYR A 300 -10.70 8.19 -0.69
C TYR A 300 -12.02 7.43 -0.55
N SER A 301 -12.87 7.49 -1.59
CA SER A 301 -14.20 6.87 -1.55
C SER A 301 -14.18 5.35 -1.40
N ILE A 302 -13.05 4.69 -1.70
CA ILE A 302 -12.91 3.24 -1.50
C ILE A 302 -13.08 2.87 -0.02
N PHE A 303 -12.56 3.66 0.92
CA PHE A 303 -12.61 3.35 2.35
C PHE A 303 -13.99 3.54 2.96
N ASP A 304 -14.90 4.24 2.30
CA ASP A 304 -16.27 4.43 2.78
C ASP A 304 -17.14 3.19 2.51
N THR A 305 -16.80 2.41 1.47
CA THR A 305 -17.57 1.26 1.01
C THR A 305 -17.93 0.26 2.11
N PRO A 306 -17.01 -0.15 3.02
CA PRO A 306 -17.32 -1.11 4.07
C PRO A 306 -18.30 -0.58 5.14
N PHE A 307 -18.51 0.73 5.21
CA PHE A 307 -19.23 1.39 6.29
C PHE A 307 -20.53 2.07 5.84
N MET A 308 -20.95 1.89 4.58
CA MET A 308 -22.14 2.58 4.04
C MET A 308 -23.43 2.29 4.81
N ASN A 309 -23.50 1.15 5.49
CA ASN A 309 -24.66 0.75 6.30
C ASN A 309 -24.54 1.14 7.79
N GLU A 310 -23.50 1.88 8.16
CA GLU A 310 -23.31 2.30 9.55
C GLU A 310 -24.26 3.46 9.90
N PRO A 311 -24.89 3.46 11.10
CA PRO A 311 -25.82 4.52 11.50
C PRO A 311 -25.20 5.92 11.49
N GLU A 312 -23.90 6.01 11.80
CA GLU A 312 -23.13 7.26 11.85
C GLU A 312 -22.40 7.58 10.53
N PHE A 313 -22.67 6.82 9.47
CA PHE A 313 -21.97 6.97 8.21
C PHE A 313 -22.15 8.38 7.61
N ARG A 314 -21.02 9.00 7.29
CA ARG A 314 -20.93 10.20 6.46
C ARG A 314 -19.84 9.98 5.42
N THR A 315 -19.93 10.65 4.28
CA THR A 315 -18.86 10.61 3.28
C THR A 315 -17.52 10.98 3.93
N GLY A 316 -16.51 10.13 3.75
CA GLY A 316 -15.21 10.26 4.40
C GLY A 316 -15.03 9.48 5.70
N PHE A 317 -16.07 8.81 6.22
CA PHE A 317 -16.02 8.06 7.47
C PHE A 317 -14.82 7.11 7.54
N GLY A 318 -14.67 6.20 6.57
CA GLY A 318 -13.60 5.20 6.61
C GLY A 318 -12.21 5.80 6.43
N SER A 319 -12.09 6.86 5.61
CA SER A 319 -10.83 7.58 5.46
C SER A 319 -10.44 8.31 6.74
N MET A 320 -11.40 8.92 7.45
CA MET A 320 -11.15 9.63 8.70
C MET A 320 -10.65 8.70 9.80
N LEU A 321 -11.20 7.48 9.88
CA LEU A 321 -10.71 6.46 10.81
C LEU A 321 -9.21 6.17 10.58
N ILE A 322 -8.81 5.91 9.33
CA ILE A 322 -7.40 5.64 9.00
C ILE A 322 -6.51 6.87 9.21
N ILE A 323 -7.00 8.08 8.90
CA ILE A 323 -6.24 9.32 9.17
C ILE A 323 -5.97 9.47 10.66
N LYS A 324 -6.99 9.32 11.52
CA LYS A 324 -6.83 9.35 12.98
C LYS A 324 -5.86 8.27 13.46
N LYS A 325 -5.91 7.06 12.87
CA LYS A 325 -4.91 6.02 13.16
C LYS A 325 -3.48 6.50 12.87
N CYS A 326 -3.24 7.06 11.68
CA CYS A 326 -1.92 7.56 11.31
C CYS A 326 -1.45 8.70 12.24
N GLU A 327 -2.35 9.57 12.67
CA GLU A 327 -2.05 10.63 13.65
C GLU A 327 -1.62 10.03 15.00
N ILE A 328 -2.37 9.05 15.52
CA ILE A 328 -2.05 8.38 16.78
C ILE A 328 -0.75 7.56 16.67
N GLU A 329 -0.50 6.86 15.55
CA GLU A 329 0.78 6.19 15.31
C GLU A 329 1.97 7.18 15.34
N GLY A 330 1.76 8.39 14.81
CA GLY A 330 2.73 9.48 14.90
C GLY A 330 2.97 9.95 16.34
N LEU A 331 1.92 10.13 17.14
CA LEU A 331 2.03 10.52 18.55
C LEU A 331 2.68 9.44 19.42
N LEU A 332 2.51 8.17 19.06
CA LEU A 332 3.16 7.03 19.72
C LEU A 332 4.64 6.88 19.35
N SER A 333 5.12 7.59 18.33
CA SER A 333 6.52 7.57 17.92
C SER A 333 7.42 8.15 19.02
N GLY A 334 8.12 7.28 19.74
CA GLY A 334 8.97 7.62 20.88
C GLY A 334 8.44 7.12 22.23
N ARG A 335 7.15 6.80 22.33
CA ARG A 335 6.50 6.19 23.52
C ARG A 335 6.25 4.69 23.37
N ARG A 336 6.82 4.07 22.33
CA ARG A 336 6.57 2.64 22.02
C ARG A 336 7.05 1.69 23.12
N SER A 337 8.04 2.08 23.92
CA SER A 337 8.54 1.31 25.07
C SER A 337 7.45 1.06 26.11
N GLU A 338 6.55 2.03 26.33
CA GLU A 338 5.46 1.98 27.30
C GLU A 338 4.39 0.94 26.94
N ILE A 339 4.31 0.56 25.66
CA ILE A 339 3.36 -0.42 25.11
C ILE A 339 4.06 -1.54 24.34
N SER A 340 5.31 -1.82 24.68
CA SER A 340 6.16 -2.81 23.97
C SER A 340 5.56 -4.22 23.96
N ASN A 341 4.74 -4.56 24.95
CA ASN A 341 4.08 -5.85 25.07
C ASN A 341 2.81 -6.00 24.20
N ILE A 342 2.39 -4.94 23.49
CA ILE A 342 1.21 -4.96 22.61
C ILE A 342 1.67 -5.08 21.15
N PRO A 343 1.41 -6.20 20.47
CA PRO A 343 1.65 -6.37 19.03
C PRO A 343 1.01 -5.27 18.18
N ASN A 344 1.62 -4.92 17.04
CA ASN A 344 1.13 -3.85 16.15
C ASN A 344 -0.32 -4.08 15.69
N TYR A 345 -0.70 -5.32 15.39
CA TYR A 345 -2.06 -5.63 14.93
C TYR A 345 -3.13 -5.41 16.02
N LEU A 346 -2.81 -5.73 17.29
CA LEU A 346 -3.69 -5.46 18.43
C LEU A 346 -3.73 -3.97 18.75
N LEU A 347 -2.60 -3.26 18.65
CA LEU A 347 -2.56 -1.81 18.78
C LEU A 347 -3.48 -1.13 17.75
N GLY A 348 -3.53 -1.64 16.52
CA GLY A 348 -4.51 -1.24 15.52
C GLY A 348 -5.95 -1.37 16.00
N GLY A 349 -6.31 -2.51 16.59
CA GLY A 349 -7.61 -2.74 17.18
C GLY A 349 -7.94 -1.79 18.33
N VAL A 350 -6.99 -1.56 19.25
CA VAL A 350 -7.13 -0.59 20.35
C VAL A 350 -7.38 0.82 19.81
N ILE A 351 -6.62 1.23 18.79
CA ILE A 351 -6.80 2.54 18.15
C ILE A 351 -8.19 2.63 17.51
N LEU A 352 -8.63 1.60 16.78
CA LEU A 352 -9.96 1.59 16.16
C LEU A 352 -11.07 1.71 17.21
N TYR A 353 -10.95 0.98 18.31
CA TYR A 353 -11.87 1.05 19.44
C TYR A 353 -11.95 2.46 20.02
N GLY A 354 -10.81 3.12 20.23
CA GLY A 354 -10.74 4.46 20.81
C GLY A 354 -11.22 5.58 19.88
N VAL A 355 -11.03 5.47 18.56
CA VAL A 355 -11.42 6.55 17.62
C VAL A 355 -12.84 6.43 17.06
N SER A 356 -13.52 5.30 17.28
CA SER A 356 -14.84 5.01 16.70
C SER A 356 -15.89 4.75 17.77
N SER A 357 -17.17 4.79 17.39
CA SER A 357 -18.29 4.39 18.25
C SER A 357 -18.41 2.87 18.45
N PHE A 358 -17.52 2.06 17.86
CA PHE A 358 -17.61 0.60 17.88
C PHE A 358 -17.29 -0.03 19.24
N ASP A 359 -17.88 -1.20 19.50
CA ASP A 359 -17.57 -2.06 20.64
C ASP A 359 -16.48 -3.08 20.31
N GLU A 360 -16.00 -3.83 21.31
CA GLU A 360 -14.92 -4.81 21.14
C GLU A 360 -15.29 -5.87 20.10
N ARG A 361 -16.54 -6.34 20.16
CA ARG A 361 -17.03 -7.39 19.28
C ARG A 361 -17.04 -6.93 17.83
N LYS A 362 -17.47 -5.70 17.56
CA LYS A 362 -17.46 -5.14 16.21
C LYS A 362 -16.04 -4.90 15.70
N VAL A 363 -15.13 -4.38 16.53
CA VAL A 363 -13.72 -4.20 16.15
C VAL A 363 -13.06 -5.55 15.86
N SER A 364 -13.29 -6.55 16.72
CA SER A 364 -12.82 -7.93 16.55
C SER A 364 -13.30 -8.53 15.22
N ASN A 365 -14.61 -8.45 14.94
CA ASN A 365 -15.19 -8.95 13.69
C ASN A 365 -14.65 -8.21 12.45
N LEU A 366 -14.54 -6.88 12.53
CA LEU A 366 -14.10 -6.05 11.41
C LEU A 366 -12.64 -6.32 11.06
N LEU A 367 -11.77 -6.46 12.06
CA LEU A 367 -10.33 -6.69 11.89
C LEU A 367 -9.94 -8.17 11.84
N GLN A 368 -10.86 -9.10 12.13
CA GLN A 368 -10.59 -10.54 12.27
C GLN A 368 -9.49 -10.84 13.29
N ILE A 369 -9.56 -10.17 14.42
CA ILE A 369 -8.70 -10.40 15.59
C ILE A 369 -9.51 -11.08 16.69
N ASP A 370 -8.87 -11.88 17.52
CA ASP A 370 -9.55 -12.52 18.64
C ASP A 370 -10.06 -11.46 19.64
N GLU A 371 -11.31 -11.60 20.09
CA GLU A 371 -11.96 -10.62 20.97
C GLU A 371 -11.30 -10.58 22.35
N THR A 372 -10.83 -11.72 22.85
CA THR A 372 -10.18 -11.81 24.17
C THR A 372 -8.79 -11.17 24.12
N GLU A 373 -8.01 -11.45 23.07
CA GLU A 373 -6.71 -10.79 22.86
C GLU A 373 -6.86 -9.26 22.70
N LEU A 374 -7.92 -8.81 22.03
CA LEU A 374 -8.23 -7.38 21.90
C LEU A 374 -8.55 -6.76 23.27
N LYS A 375 -9.40 -7.39 24.08
CA LYS A 375 -9.75 -6.89 25.42
C LYS A 375 -8.53 -6.78 26.32
N ASP A 376 -7.68 -7.80 26.33
CA ASP A 376 -6.42 -7.80 27.08
C ASP A 376 -5.47 -6.69 26.61
N ALA A 377 -5.43 -6.43 25.30
CA ALA A 377 -4.63 -5.34 24.74
C ALA A 377 -5.19 -3.97 25.13
N ILE A 378 -6.51 -3.79 25.14
CA ILE A 378 -7.16 -2.55 25.60
C ILE A 378 -6.83 -2.32 27.08
N GLU A 379 -6.97 -3.33 27.94
CA GLU A 379 -6.64 -3.22 29.37
C GLU A 379 -5.18 -2.82 29.58
N LYS A 380 -4.23 -3.49 28.91
CA LYS A 380 -2.81 -3.14 28.96
C LYS A 380 -2.53 -1.72 28.48
N PHE A 381 -3.25 -1.26 27.46
CA PHE A 381 -3.12 0.11 26.95
C PHE A 381 -3.73 1.15 27.90
N VAL A 382 -4.79 0.81 28.62
CA VAL A 382 -5.37 1.67 29.65
C VAL A 382 -4.41 1.80 30.84
N LEU A 383 -3.80 0.70 31.27
CA LEU A 383 -2.82 0.67 32.35
C LEU A 383 -1.56 1.49 32.06
N SER A 384 -1.22 1.73 30.79
CA SER A 384 -0.11 2.64 30.44
C SER A 384 -0.46 4.12 30.55
N GLY A 385 -1.73 4.48 30.77
CA GLY A 385 -2.20 5.87 30.87
C GLY A 385 -2.26 6.63 29.53
N LEU A 386 -1.76 6.05 28.44
CA LEU A 386 -1.68 6.70 27.13
C LEU A 386 -3.05 7.09 26.55
N HIS A 387 -4.10 6.35 26.90
CA HIS A 387 -5.46 6.56 26.42
C HIS A 387 -6.00 7.98 26.71
N ILE A 388 -5.61 8.60 27.83
CA ILE A 388 -6.02 9.97 28.21
C ILE A 388 -5.37 11.02 27.30
N SER A 389 -4.13 10.77 26.87
CA SER A 389 -3.37 11.72 26.04
C SER A 389 -3.65 11.59 24.54
N LEU A 390 -4.19 10.46 24.09
CA LEU A 390 -4.32 10.10 22.67
C LEU A 390 -5.76 10.12 22.16
N PHE A 391 -6.76 10.01 23.03
CA PHE A 391 -8.17 9.98 22.65
C PHE A 391 -8.96 11.10 23.31
N GLU A 392 -9.91 11.65 22.56
CA GLU A 392 -10.80 12.72 23.05
C GLU A 392 -11.89 12.17 23.98
N ASP A 393 -12.39 10.96 23.70
CA ASP A 393 -13.41 10.28 24.51
C ASP A 393 -12.77 9.14 25.31
N VAL A 394 -12.65 9.37 26.62
CA VAL A 394 -12.06 8.43 27.57
C VAL A 394 -13.12 7.51 28.19
N GLY A 395 -14.42 7.85 28.10
CA GLY A 395 -15.50 7.14 28.78
C GLY A 395 -15.57 5.66 28.39
N LYS A 396 -15.21 5.34 27.15
CA LYS A 396 -15.13 3.96 26.64
C LYS A 396 -14.06 3.09 27.29
N PHE A 397 -13.01 3.71 27.84
CA PHE A 397 -11.91 2.99 28.48
C PHE A 397 -12.16 2.76 29.97
N GLU A 398 -13.11 3.46 30.59
CA GLU A 398 -13.40 3.37 32.03
C GLU A 398 -13.73 1.95 32.48
N LYS A 399 -14.41 1.16 31.64
CA LYS A 399 -14.75 -0.24 31.96
C LYS A 399 -13.52 -1.16 32.06
N PHE A 400 -12.37 -0.72 31.55
CA PHE A 400 -11.08 -1.41 31.63
C PHE A 400 -10.15 -0.79 32.68
N MET A 401 -10.59 0.24 33.40
CA MET A 401 -9.83 0.78 34.53
C MET A 401 -9.79 -0.23 35.67
N PRO A 402 -8.65 -0.33 36.40
CA PRO A 402 -8.56 -1.22 37.53
C PRO A 402 -9.58 -0.84 38.61
N LYS A 403 -10.28 -1.85 39.13
CA LYS A 403 -11.37 -1.67 40.12
C LYS A 403 -10.88 -1.27 41.52
N SER A 404 -9.57 -1.35 41.79
CA SER A 404 -8.96 -1.02 43.08
C SER A 404 -8.66 0.48 43.19
N ASP A 405 -9.14 1.13 44.25
CA ASP A 405 -8.91 2.57 44.48
C ASP A 405 -7.43 2.92 44.63
N LYS A 406 -6.60 2.00 45.14
CA LYS A 406 -5.13 2.18 45.19
C LYS A 406 -4.48 2.17 43.81
N ALA A 407 -5.02 1.36 42.88
CA ALA A 407 -4.52 1.30 41.52
C ALA A 407 -4.96 2.54 40.72
N LYS A 408 -6.16 3.07 41.00
CA LYS A 408 -6.61 4.37 40.46
C LYS A 408 -5.71 5.51 40.94
N GLN A 409 -5.45 5.59 42.25
CA GLN A 409 -4.52 6.60 42.81
C GLN A 409 -3.09 6.46 42.27
N PHE A 410 -2.61 5.24 42.03
CA PHE A 410 -1.30 5.01 41.43
C PHE A 410 -1.23 5.45 39.96
N LEU A 411 -2.30 5.21 39.19
CA LEU A 411 -2.40 5.73 37.84
C LEU A 411 -2.49 7.26 37.84
N GLU A 412 -3.24 7.87 38.77
CA GLU A 412 -3.29 9.32 38.98
C GLU A 412 -1.93 9.92 39.36
N LEU A 413 -1.07 9.18 40.06
CA LEU A 413 0.28 9.62 40.43
C LEU A 413 1.30 9.48 39.28
N LEU A 414 1.11 8.54 38.34
CA LEU A 414 1.88 8.47 37.10
C LEU A 414 1.51 9.58 36.10
N GLN A 415 0.43 10.33 36.37
CA GLN A 415 -0.11 11.40 35.53
C GLN A 415 0.44 12.80 35.86
N GLY A 416 1.20 12.96 36.96
CA GLY A 416 1.89 14.21 37.32
C GLY A 416 3.35 14.21 36.90
#